data_AF-A0A376W4G2-F1
#
_entry.id   AF-A0A376W4G2-F1
#
_cell.length_a   1.000
_cell.length_b   1.000
_cell.length_c   1.000
_cell.angle_alpha   90.00
_cell.angle_beta   90.00
_cell.angle_gamma   90.00
#
_symmetry.space_group_name_H-M   'P 1'
#
loop_
_entity.id
_entity.type
_entity.pdbx_description
1 polymer ?
#
loop_
_entity_poly.entity_id
_entity_poly.type
_entity_poly.pdbx_seq_one_letter_code
_entity_poly.pdbx_strand_id
1 'polypeptide(L)'
;MRLTPVFGMVNFINDAHFRRIWRHPKKIINSRQKAWVHYMLQVWGNVNAGDDSPCGAINVIGRLMIRSQWSDDKAKQIESVVMRLYEEDGLRGDELHQKARELVIPQSSAGNIIALAKESDDAAFVERVMVETFHRESPVRDVAIRRYCNRDSTQDIARMISQITGVDIQYCRRRVVWCERVLDSEMFYAMKRELEKELLVITG
;
A
#
# COMPACT_ATOMS: atom_id res chain seq x y z
N MET A 1 -10.31 -25.48 10.03
CA MET A 1 -9.43 -24.35 9.61
C MET A 1 -9.62 -24.15 8.12
N ARG A 2 -10.17 -23.01 7.66
CA ARG A 2 -10.21 -22.74 6.21
C ARG A 2 -8.76 -22.57 5.75
N LEU A 3 -8.31 -23.39 4.80
CA LEU A 3 -6.99 -23.23 4.18
C LEU A 3 -6.95 -21.84 3.55
N THR A 4 -6.11 -20.94 4.08
CA THR A 4 -6.01 -19.60 3.51
C THR A 4 -5.10 -19.65 2.27
N PRO A 5 -5.43 -18.89 1.21
CA PRO A 5 -4.70 -18.97 -0.06
C PRO A 5 -3.18 -18.84 0.05
N VAL A 6 -2.68 -18.05 1.00
CA VAL A 6 -1.24 -17.83 1.19
C VAL A 6 -0.48 -19.12 1.49
N PHE A 7 -1.11 -20.14 2.10
CA PHE A 7 -0.45 -21.43 2.36
C PHE A 7 -0.12 -22.18 1.08
N GLY A 8 -0.93 -22.00 0.03
CA GLY A 8 -0.68 -22.59 -1.29
C GLY A 8 0.56 -22.03 -1.98
N MET A 9 1.12 -20.91 -1.50
CA MET A 9 2.30 -20.29 -2.10
C MET A 9 3.54 -21.17 -2.07
N VAL A 10 3.61 -22.13 -1.14
CA VAL A 10 4.76 -23.06 -1.04
C VAL A 10 4.89 -23.96 -2.27
N ASN A 11 3.80 -24.17 -3.01
CA ASN A 11 3.75 -25.00 -4.21
C ASN A 11 4.35 -24.33 -5.45
N PHE A 12 4.62 -23.02 -5.40
CA PHE A 12 5.28 -22.33 -6.51
C PHE A 12 6.81 -22.47 -6.43
N ILE A 13 7.39 -22.94 -7.53
CA ILE A 13 8.83 -23.17 -7.69
C ILE A 13 9.63 -21.85 -7.60
N ASN A 14 9.22 -20.85 -8.38
CA ASN A 14 9.85 -19.53 -8.46
C ASN A 14 8.79 -18.43 -8.70
N ASP A 15 9.20 -17.15 -8.57
CA ASP A 15 8.31 -15.99 -8.77
C ASP A 15 7.67 -15.97 -10.16
N ALA A 16 8.41 -16.39 -11.19
CA ALA A 16 7.89 -16.46 -12.56
C ALA A 16 6.78 -17.50 -12.70
N HIS A 17 6.91 -18.66 -12.05
CA HIS A 17 5.87 -19.68 -12.03
C HIS A 17 4.61 -19.15 -11.34
N PHE A 18 4.74 -18.54 -10.18
CA PHE A 18 3.63 -17.89 -9.46
C PHE A 18 2.91 -16.86 -10.32
N ARG A 19 3.66 -15.91 -10.90
CA ARG A 19 3.14 -14.86 -11.77
C ARG A 19 2.41 -15.40 -13.00
N ARG A 20 2.92 -16.47 -13.60
CA ARG A 20 2.29 -17.10 -14.76
C ARG A 20 0.93 -17.71 -14.42
N ILE A 21 0.85 -18.46 -13.32
CA ILE A 21 -0.40 -19.12 -12.88
C ILE A 21 -1.48 -18.09 -12.54
N TRP A 22 -1.09 -17.02 -11.84
CA TRP A 22 -2.02 -15.95 -11.44
C TRP A 22 -2.15 -14.82 -12.46
N ARG A 23 -1.53 -14.94 -13.64
CA ARG A 23 -1.58 -13.95 -14.74
C ARG A 23 -1.18 -12.53 -14.30
N HIS A 24 -0.15 -12.42 -13.45
CA HIS A 24 0.43 -11.16 -12.99
C HIS A 24 1.70 -10.83 -13.79
N PRO A 25 1.60 -10.13 -14.93
CA PRO A 25 2.77 -9.79 -15.73
C PRO A 25 3.76 -8.98 -14.90
N LYS A 26 5.05 -9.10 -15.21
CA LYS A 26 6.08 -8.37 -14.50
C LYS A 26 5.95 -6.88 -14.83
N LYS A 27 5.53 -6.10 -13.85
CA LYS A 27 5.43 -4.64 -13.90
C LYS A 27 6.49 -4.04 -12.98
N ILE A 28 7.15 -2.98 -13.43
CA ILE A 28 8.17 -2.27 -12.64
C ILE A 28 7.54 -0.97 -12.13
N ILE A 29 7.78 -0.70 -10.85
CA ILE A 29 7.47 0.58 -10.23
C ILE A 29 8.71 1.13 -9.52
N ASN A 30 8.82 2.44 -9.42
CA ASN A 30 9.91 3.11 -8.71
C ASN A 30 9.60 3.27 -7.19
N SER A 31 10.58 3.75 -6.43
CA SER A 31 10.46 3.90 -4.97
C SER A 31 9.32 4.84 -4.55
N ARG A 32 9.08 5.93 -5.29
CA ARG A 32 7.98 6.87 -5.01
C ARG A 32 6.61 6.24 -5.23
N GLN A 33 6.45 5.52 -6.34
CA GLN A 33 5.23 4.78 -6.66
C GLN A 33 4.93 3.73 -5.59
N LYS A 34 5.96 3.00 -5.14
CA LYS A 34 5.84 2.04 -4.04
C LYS A 34 5.44 2.71 -2.73
N ALA A 35 6.05 3.84 -2.38
CA ALA A 35 5.71 4.59 -1.17
C ALA A 35 4.24 5.06 -1.18
N TRP A 36 3.75 5.52 -2.33
CA TRP A 36 2.35 5.89 -2.51
C TRP A 36 1.40 4.68 -2.34
N VAL A 37 1.72 3.54 -2.96
CA VAL A 37 0.91 2.31 -2.78
C VAL A 37 0.86 1.89 -1.32
N HIS A 38 2.00 1.91 -0.62
CA HIS A 38 2.06 1.54 0.80
C HIS A 38 1.23 2.48 1.67
N TYR A 39 1.22 3.78 1.34
CA TYR A 39 0.33 4.72 2.00
C TYR A 39 -1.14 4.39 1.78
N MET A 40 -1.57 4.19 0.54
CA MET A 40 -2.96 3.85 0.22
C MET A 40 -3.40 2.56 0.92
N LEU A 41 -2.55 1.53 0.93
CA LEU A 41 -2.81 0.28 1.62
C LEU A 41 -2.83 0.44 3.14
N GLN A 42 -2.04 1.34 3.72
CA GLN A 42 -2.06 1.63 5.16
C GLN A 42 -3.36 2.34 5.56
N VAL A 43 -3.83 3.32 4.77
CA VAL A 43 -5.12 3.99 4.99
C VAL A 43 -6.25 2.96 4.95
N TRP A 44 -6.26 2.11 3.91
CA TRP A 44 -7.20 0.99 3.80
C TRP A 44 -7.13 0.02 4.98
N GLY A 45 -5.93 -0.37 5.38
CA GLY A 45 -5.69 -1.28 6.50
C GLY A 45 -6.20 -0.72 7.83
N ASN A 46 -5.95 0.57 8.10
CA ASN A 46 -6.40 1.24 9.32
C ASN A 46 -7.93 1.26 9.43
N VAL A 47 -8.63 1.56 8.33
CA VAL A 47 -10.11 1.57 8.30
C VAL A 47 -10.69 0.15 8.45
N ASN A 48 -9.99 -0.86 7.94
CA ASN A 48 -10.46 -2.25 7.90
C ASN A 48 -9.81 -3.18 8.94
N ALA A 49 -9.03 -2.67 9.90
CA ALA A 49 -8.30 -3.47 10.89
C ALA A 49 -9.24 -4.24 11.83
N GLY A 50 -10.48 -3.75 12.02
CA GLY A 50 -11.46 -4.36 12.91
C GLY A 50 -11.11 -4.27 14.40
N ASP A 51 -10.07 -3.50 14.74
CA ASP A 51 -9.64 -3.21 16.12
C ASP A 51 -9.12 -1.76 16.29
N ASP A 52 -9.05 -1.30 17.54
CA ASP A 52 -8.57 0.05 17.90
C ASP A 52 -7.05 0.08 18.21
N SER A 53 -6.30 -0.95 17.79
CA SER A 53 -4.86 -1.02 18.06
C SER A 53 -4.14 0.19 17.42
N PRO A 54 -3.03 0.69 18.01
CA PRO A 54 -2.30 1.85 17.46
C PRO A 54 -1.74 1.58 16.05
N CYS A 55 -2.00 2.49 15.11
CA CYS A 55 -1.55 2.37 13.72
C CYS A 55 -0.02 2.21 13.61
N GLY A 56 0.44 1.46 12.59
CA GLY A 56 1.87 1.43 12.23
C GLY A 56 2.37 2.79 11.75
N ALA A 57 3.68 3.00 11.76
CA ALA A 57 4.29 4.25 11.33
C ALA A 57 3.94 4.55 9.86
N ILE A 58 3.17 5.63 9.63
CA ILE A 58 2.83 6.09 8.28
C ILE A 58 3.94 7.04 7.81
N ASN A 59 4.58 6.74 6.68
CA ASN A 59 5.62 7.61 6.11
C ASN A 59 5.05 9.00 5.77
N VAL A 60 5.72 10.06 6.23
CA VAL A 60 5.40 11.46 5.94
C VAL A 60 5.20 11.73 4.45
N ILE A 61 6.05 11.17 3.59
CA ILE A 61 5.95 11.32 2.12
C ILE A 61 4.60 10.77 1.64
N GLY A 62 4.21 9.58 2.13
CA GLY A 62 2.92 8.96 1.83
C GLY A 62 1.74 9.80 2.27
N ARG A 63 1.77 10.31 3.52
CA ARG A 63 0.72 11.18 4.10
C ARG A 63 0.49 12.47 3.31
N LEU A 64 1.51 12.94 2.58
CA LEU A 64 1.42 14.13 1.73
C LEU A 64 0.96 13.83 0.31
N MET A 65 1.02 12.56 -0.11
CA MET A 65 0.57 12.10 -1.43
C MET A 65 -0.94 11.78 -1.41
N ILE A 66 -1.77 12.83 -1.35
CA ILE A 66 -3.24 12.72 -1.38
C ILE A 66 -3.72 12.31 -2.78
N ARG A 67 -4.79 11.49 -2.83
CA ARG A 67 -5.42 10.92 -4.03
C ARG A 67 -5.72 11.90 -5.16
N SER A 68 -6.11 13.14 -4.86
CA SER A 68 -6.75 14.01 -5.85
C SER A 68 -5.87 14.47 -7.01
N GLN A 69 -4.56 14.22 -7.01
CA GLN A 69 -3.67 14.60 -8.13
C GLN A 69 -2.29 13.92 -8.08
N TRP A 70 -2.23 12.58 -8.07
CA TRP A 70 -0.94 11.90 -8.20
C TRP A 70 -0.27 12.26 -9.54
N SER A 71 0.91 12.89 -9.49
CA SER A 71 1.81 13.08 -10.63
C SER A 71 3.27 12.86 -10.18
N ASP A 72 4.13 12.41 -11.09
CA ASP A 72 5.55 12.18 -10.76
C ASP A 72 6.26 13.49 -10.35
N ASP A 73 5.83 14.63 -10.90
CA ASP A 73 6.38 15.95 -10.56
C ASP A 73 5.93 16.41 -9.17
N LYS A 74 4.66 16.18 -8.80
CA LYS A 74 4.20 16.42 -7.43
C LYS A 74 4.89 15.49 -6.44
N ALA A 75 5.11 14.23 -6.81
CA ALA A 75 5.82 13.26 -6.00
C ALA A 75 7.29 13.67 -5.76
N LYS A 76 7.99 14.18 -6.79
CA LYS A 76 9.33 14.77 -6.68
C LYS A 76 9.34 16.01 -5.78
N GLN A 77 8.35 16.89 -5.94
CA GLN A 77 8.23 18.10 -5.13
C GLN A 77 8.09 17.75 -3.64
N ILE A 78 7.19 16.79 -3.31
CA ILE A 78 6.99 16.30 -1.94
C ILE A 78 8.28 15.67 -1.40
N GLU A 79 8.91 14.77 -2.16
CA GLU A 79 10.14 14.09 -1.77
C GLU A 79 11.25 15.11 -1.48
N SER A 80 11.46 16.08 -2.36
CA SER A 80 12.46 17.14 -2.19
C SER A 80 12.21 18.00 -0.95
N VAL A 81 10.97 18.43 -0.71
CA VAL A 81 10.63 19.23 0.47
C VAL A 81 10.85 18.43 1.75
N VAL A 82 10.40 17.18 1.80
CA VAL A 82 10.54 16.33 2.98
C VAL A 82 12.00 16.01 3.28
N MET A 83 12.80 15.66 2.26
CA MET A 83 14.23 15.37 2.45
C MET A 83 14.98 16.61 2.93
N ARG A 84 14.72 17.78 2.35
CA ARG A 84 15.32 19.03 2.80
C ARG A 84 14.99 19.32 4.28
N LEU A 85 13.72 19.24 4.68
CA LEU A 85 13.31 19.45 6.07
C LEU A 85 13.90 18.40 7.04
N TYR A 86 14.11 17.18 6.57
CA TYR A 86 14.71 16.11 7.36
C TYR A 86 16.22 16.30 7.53
N GLU A 87 16.93 16.66 6.46
CA GLU A 87 18.39 16.75 6.42
C GLU A 87 18.90 18.09 6.94
N GLU A 88 18.29 19.20 6.52
CA GLU A 88 18.74 20.56 6.87
C GLU A 88 18.14 21.04 8.20
N ASP A 89 16.84 20.82 8.42
CA ASP A 89 16.14 21.34 9.61
C ASP A 89 16.03 20.31 10.75
N GLY A 90 16.47 19.06 10.52
CA GLY A 90 16.45 18.00 11.53
C GLY A 90 15.06 17.55 11.98
N LEU A 91 14.00 17.95 11.26
CA LEU A 91 12.61 17.67 11.64
C LEU A 91 12.28 16.18 11.52
N ARG A 92 11.43 15.67 12.42
CA ARG A 92 11.01 14.26 12.47
C ARG A 92 9.50 14.13 12.73
N GLY A 93 8.95 12.95 12.46
CA GLY A 93 7.58 12.60 12.87
C GLY A 93 6.50 13.59 12.40
N ASP A 94 5.61 13.97 13.31
CA ASP A 94 4.49 14.87 13.02
C ASP A 94 4.93 16.31 12.74
N GLU A 95 6.02 16.78 13.34
CA GLU A 95 6.56 18.12 13.06
C GLU A 95 7.04 18.23 11.61
N LEU A 96 7.75 17.21 11.13
CA LEU A 96 8.16 17.10 9.73
C LEU A 96 6.94 17.06 8.81
N HIS A 97 5.92 16.29 9.16
CA HIS A 97 4.69 16.20 8.38
C HIS A 97 3.96 17.54 8.30
N GLN A 98 3.77 18.22 9.43
CA GLN A 98 3.06 19.49 9.50
C GLN A 98 3.79 20.56 8.67
N LYS A 99 5.11 20.70 8.85
CA LYS A 99 5.92 21.68 8.12
C LYS A 99 5.96 21.38 6.61
N ALA A 100 6.11 20.12 6.23
CA ALA A 100 6.07 19.72 4.82
C ALA A 100 4.69 19.97 4.19
N ARG A 101 3.61 19.71 4.95
CA ARG A 101 2.24 19.97 4.51
C ARG A 101 1.99 21.44 4.21
N GLU A 102 2.45 22.33 5.09
CA GLU A 102 2.33 23.79 4.91
C GLU A 102 3.05 24.29 3.65
N LEU A 103 4.16 23.66 3.27
CA LEU A 103 4.94 24.02 2.10
C LEU A 103 4.39 23.44 0.79
N VAL A 104 3.76 22.27 0.85
CA VAL A 104 3.29 21.53 -0.33
C VAL A 104 1.81 21.83 -0.65
N ILE A 105 0.97 22.06 0.36
CA ILE A 105 -0.48 22.22 0.22
C ILE A 105 -0.86 23.70 0.44
N PRO A 106 -1.53 24.37 -0.52
CA PRO A 106 -2.08 25.71 -0.32
C PRO A 106 -3.05 25.74 0.89
N GLN A 107 -2.81 26.68 1.80
CA GLN A 107 -3.51 26.84 3.08
C GLN A 107 -5.04 26.95 2.90
N SER A 108 -5.81 26.00 3.46
CA SER A 108 -7.22 26.23 3.81
C SER A 108 -7.56 25.54 5.13
N SER A 109 -8.24 26.28 6.02
CA SER A 109 -8.50 25.96 7.42
C SER A 109 -9.63 24.94 7.66
N ALA A 110 -10.27 24.43 6.61
CA ALA A 110 -11.28 23.37 6.68
C ALA A 110 -10.68 21.93 6.69
N GLY A 111 -9.35 21.82 6.77
CA GLY A 111 -8.59 20.64 6.35
C GLY A 111 -8.72 19.36 7.19
N ASN A 112 -9.09 19.42 8.48
CA ASN A 112 -9.04 18.23 9.36
C ASN A 112 -10.27 17.32 9.24
N ILE A 113 -11.48 17.88 9.26
CA ILE A 113 -12.73 17.12 9.03
C ILE A 113 -12.77 16.62 7.58
N ILE A 114 -12.31 17.44 6.63
CA ILE A 114 -12.14 17.05 5.22
C ILE A 114 -11.10 15.93 5.07
N ALA A 115 -10.00 15.94 5.85
CA ALA A 115 -8.98 14.90 5.76
C ALA A 115 -9.50 13.53 6.23
N LEU A 116 -10.24 13.46 7.33
CA LEU A 116 -10.80 12.20 7.82
C LEU A 116 -11.85 11.62 6.85
N ALA A 117 -12.71 12.49 6.28
CA ALA A 117 -13.65 12.09 5.24
C ALA A 117 -12.91 11.57 3.99
N LYS A 118 -11.82 12.24 3.59
CA LYS A 118 -10.97 11.80 2.47
C LYS A 118 -10.27 10.46 2.74
N GLU A 119 -9.78 10.22 3.95
CA GLU A 119 -9.16 8.94 4.30
C GLU A 119 -10.17 7.78 4.24
N SER A 120 -11.41 8.01 4.68
CA SER A 120 -12.50 7.04 4.50
C SER A 120 -12.82 6.78 3.02
N ASP A 121 -12.88 7.84 2.20
CA ASP A 121 -13.09 7.73 0.75
C ASP A 121 -11.92 7.01 0.03
N ASP A 122 -10.69 7.24 0.48
CA ASP A 122 -9.47 6.59 -0.01
C ASP A 122 -9.45 5.11 0.36
N ALA A 123 -9.82 4.75 1.59
CA ALA A 123 -9.96 3.36 2.02
C ALA A 123 -11.03 2.62 1.21
N ALA A 124 -12.20 3.23 1.01
CA ALA A 124 -13.26 2.65 0.20
C ALA A 124 -12.83 2.46 -1.27
N PHE A 125 -12.06 3.39 -1.82
CA PHE A 125 -11.47 3.25 -3.16
C PHE A 125 -10.47 2.11 -3.25
N VAL A 126 -9.56 1.99 -2.28
CA VAL A 126 -8.58 0.90 -2.24
C VAL A 126 -9.29 -0.45 -2.13
N GLU A 127 -10.34 -0.57 -1.31
CA GLU A 127 -11.13 -1.81 -1.21
C GLU A 127 -11.73 -2.18 -2.57
N ARG A 128 -12.39 -1.23 -3.26
CA ARG A 128 -12.95 -1.46 -4.61
C ARG A 128 -11.88 -1.93 -5.60
N VAL A 129 -10.76 -1.22 -5.67
CA VAL A 129 -9.66 -1.59 -6.58
C VAL A 129 -9.07 -2.95 -6.22
N MET A 130 -8.92 -3.25 -4.92
CA MET A 130 -8.40 -4.54 -4.44
C MET A 130 -9.30 -5.71 -4.87
N VAL A 131 -10.62 -5.59 -4.70
CA VAL A 131 -11.56 -6.67 -5.05
C VAL A 131 -11.72 -6.88 -6.55
N GLU A 132 -11.59 -5.82 -7.34
CA GLU A 132 -11.58 -5.91 -8.81
C GLU A 132 -10.27 -6.48 -9.35
N THR A 133 -9.14 -6.14 -8.71
CA THR A 133 -7.80 -6.54 -9.18
C THR A 133 -7.46 -7.97 -8.78
N PHE A 134 -7.87 -8.40 -7.59
CA PHE A 134 -7.51 -9.72 -7.05
C PHE A 134 -8.72 -10.57 -6.73
N HIS A 135 -8.73 -11.77 -7.32
CA HIS A 135 -9.68 -12.81 -6.96
C HIS A 135 -9.66 -13.08 -5.45
N ARG A 136 -10.82 -13.45 -4.88
CA ARG A 136 -10.98 -13.74 -3.44
C ARG A 136 -9.99 -14.79 -2.92
N GLU A 137 -9.63 -15.74 -3.79
CA GLU A 137 -8.69 -16.82 -3.47
C GLU A 137 -7.25 -16.48 -3.85
N SER A 138 -6.94 -15.21 -4.17
CA SER A 138 -5.58 -14.79 -4.46
C SER A 138 -4.73 -14.79 -3.19
N PRO A 139 -3.55 -15.44 -3.19
CA PRO A 139 -2.59 -15.32 -2.10
C PRO A 139 -2.06 -13.89 -1.95
N VAL A 140 -2.12 -13.07 -3.02
CA VAL A 140 -1.74 -11.65 -2.95
C VAL A 140 -2.72 -10.86 -2.09
N ARG A 141 -4.03 -11.12 -2.26
CA ARG A 141 -5.08 -10.49 -1.46
C ARG A 141 -5.01 -10.95 0.00
N ASP A 142 -4.79 -12.24 0.24
CA ASP A 142 -4.59 -12.79 1.59
C ASP A 142 -3.39 -12.11 2.29
N VAL A 143 -2.26 -11.96 1.59
CA VAL A 143 -1.10 -11.21 2.11
C VAL A 143 -1.42 -9.74 2.36
N ALA A 144 -2.17 -9.07 1.49
CA ALA A 144 -2.56 -7.67 1.69
C ALA A 144 -3.38 -7.49 2.98
N ILE A 145 -4.42 -8.31 3.17
CA ILE A 145 -5.26 -8.27 4.38
C ILE A 145 -4.40 -8.51 5.62
N ARG A 146 -3.53 -9.52 5.60
CA ARG A 146 -2.64 -9.81 6.73
C ARG A 146 -1.68 -8.68 7.04
N ARG A 147 -1.01 -8.12 6.01
CA ARG A 147 -0.01 -7.05 6.19
C ARG A 147 -0.63 -5.75 6.68
N TYR A 148 -1.80 -5.37 6.16
CA TYR A 148 -2.34 -4.02 6.36
C TYR A 148 -3.54 -3.98 7.31
N CYS A 149 -4.44 -4.95 7.27
CA CYS A 149 -5.59 -5.01 8.19
C CYS A 149 -5.17 -5.68 9.52
N ASN A 150 -4.56 -6.87 9.45
CA ASN A 150 -4.14 -7.60 10.66
C ASN A 150 -2.78 -7.14 11.20
N ARG A 151 -2.04 -6.34 10.41
CA ARG A 151 -0.73 -5.78 10.77
C ARG A 151 0.37 -6.81 11.01
N ASP A 152 0.20 -8.02 10.48
CA ASP A 152 1.22 -9.05 10.49
C ASP A 152 2.47 -8.54 9.76
N SER A 153 3.66 -8.70 10.32
CA SER A 153 4.90 -8.46 9.58
C SER A 153 5.11 -9.53 8.50
N THR A 154 5.96 -9.26 7.51
CA THR A 154 6.41 -10.29 6.55
C THR A 154 6.93 -11.55 7.27
N GLN A 155 7.55 -11.38 8.43
CA GLN A 155 8.05 -12.49 9.24
C GLN A 155 6.93 -13.24 9.97
N ASP A 156 5.90 -12.55 10.45
CA ASP A 156 4.73 -13.19 11.11
C ASP A 156 3.98 -14.07 10.10
N ILE A 157 3.73 -13.56 8.90
CA ILE A 157 3.11 -14.33 7.81
C ILE A 157 3.99 -15.53 7.42
N ALA A 158 5.31 -15.34 7.31
CA ALA A 158 6.23 -16.42 7.00
C ALA A 158 6.25 -17.51 8.09
N ARG A 159 6.23 -17.13 9.38
CA ARG A 159 6.13 -18.08 10.51
C ARG A 159 4.83 -18.87 10.44
N MET A 160 3.71 -18.21 10.14
CA MET A 160 2.41 -18.86 10.00
C MET A 160 2.41 -19.90 8.88
N ILE A 161 2.92 -19.55 7.70
CA ILE A 161 3.04 -20.50 6.58
C ILE A 161 3.92 -21.70 6.97
N SER A 162 5.08 -21.43 7.60
CA SER A 162 6.02 -22.46 8.02
C SER A 162 5.41 -23.44 9.04
N GLN A 163 4.70 -22.94 10.05
CA GLN A 163 4.04 -23.75 11.07
C GLN A 163 2.98 -24.68 10.47
N ILE A 164 2.25 -24.22 9.45
CA ILE A 164 1.13 -24.97 8.86
C ILE A 164 1.62 -25.96 7.79
N THR A 165 2.63 -25.56 7.01
CA THR A 165 3.10 -26.37 5.86
C THR A 165 4.31 -27.24 6.19
N GLY A 166 4.98 -27.00 7.32
CA GLY A 166 6.23 -27.66 7.69
C GLY A 166 7.46 -27.22 6.88
N VAL A 167 7.31 -26.23 5.99
CA VAL A 167 8.38 -25.77 5.11
C VAL A 167 9.28 -24.75 5.83
N ASP A 168 10.56 -24.71 5.44
CA ASP A 168 11.54 -23.76 5.97
C ASP A 168 11.05 -22.29 5.93
N ILE A 169 11.38 -21.55 6.99
CA ILE A 169 10.90 -20.17 7.18
C ILE A 169 11.49 -19.19 6.17
N GLN A 170 12.75 -19.37 5.73
CA GLN A 170 13.35 -18.49 4.71
C GLN A 170 12.70 -18.75 3.35
N TYR A 171 12.35 -20.00 3.07
CA TYR A 171 11.54 -20.36 1.91
C TYR A 171 10.17 -19.69 1.95
N CYS A 172 9.47 -19.76 3.09
CA CYS A 172 8.17 -19.09 3.29
C CYS A 172 8.27 -17.57 3.13
N ARG A 173 9.29 -16.93 3.72
CA ARG A 173 9.53 -15.48 3.60
C ARG A 173 9.68 -15.04 2.14
N ARG A 174 10.39 -15.81 1.32
CA ARG A 174 10.49 -15.52 -0.13
C ARG A 174 9.11 -15.51 -0.81
N ARG A 175 8.20 -16.38 -0.41
CA ARG A 175 6.83 -16.45 -0.96
C ARG A 175 6.01 -15.22 -0.58
N VAL A 176 6.08 -14.78 0.67
CA VAL A 176 5.44 -13.53 1.11
C VAL A 176 5.95 -12.34 0.29
N VAL A 177 7.27 -12.25 0.09
CA VAL A 177 7.89 -11.18 -0.71
C VAL A 177 7.43 -11.20 -2.18
N TRP A 178 7.15 -12.37 -2.76
CA TRP A 178 6.58 -12.43 -4.12
C TRP A 178 5.18 -11.84 -4.17
N CYS A 179 4.33 -12.19 -3.21
CA CYS A 179 3.01 -11.59 -3.07
C CYS A 179 3.10 -10.07 -2.89
N GLU A 180 3.97 -9.58 -2.00
CA GLU A 180 4.16 -8.13 -1.77
C GLU A 180 4.61 -7.41 -3.05
N ARG A 181 5.52 -7.99 -3.84
CA ARG A 181 5.95 -7.39 -5.12
C ARG A 181 4.82 -7.35 -6.16
N VAL A 182 3.98 -8.38 -6.21
CA VAL A 182 2.81 -8.38 -7.08
C VAL A 182 1.80 -7.34 -6.60
N LEU A 183 1.51 -7.31 -5.30
CA LEU A 183 0.62 -6.35 -4.66
C LEU A 183 1.02 -4.91 -5.00
N ASP A 184 2.28 -4.56 -4.72
CA ASP A 184 2.83 -3.23 -4.98
C ASP A 184 2.58 -2.79 -6.43
N SER A 185 2.95 -3.64 -7.39
CA SER A 185 2.88 -3.29 -8.81
C SER A 185 1.45 -3.30 -9.37
N GLU A 186 0.63 -4.31 -9.07
CA GLU A 186 -0.74 -4.38 -9.57
C GLU A 186 -1.61 -3.27 -8.99
N MET A 187 -1.51 -3.00 -7.68
CA MET A 187 -2.28 -1.92 -7.04
C MET A 187 -1.88 -0.55 -7.59
N PHE A 188 -0.58 -0.29 -7.84
CA PHE A 188 -0.15 0.97 -8.47
C PHE A 188 -0.87 1.23 -9.79
N TYR A 189 -0.76 0.29 -10.74
CA TYR A 189 -1.32 0.48 -12.08
C TYR A 189 -2.85 0.43 -12.08
N ALA A 190 -3.47 -0.39 -11.22
CA ALA A 190 -4.92 -0.45 -11.11
C ALA A 190 -5.50 0.85 -10.52
N MET A 191 -4.97 1.33 -9.39
CA MET A 191 -5.42 2.58 -8.79
C MET A 191 -5.17 3.76 -9.73
N LYS A 192 -4.00 3.83 -10.37
CA LYS A 192 -3.69 4.90 -11.34
C LYS A 192 -4.72 4.94 -12.48
N ARG A 193 -5.07 3.79 -13.06
CA ARG A 193 -6.05 3.70 -14.14
C ARG A 193 -7.45 4.14 -13.69
N GLU A 194 -7.88 3.75 -12.50
CA GLU A 194 -9.19 4.17 -11.98
C GLU A 194 -9.23 5.68 -11.71
N LEU A 195 -8.15 6.27 -11.20
CA LEU A 195 -8.03 7.73 -11.04
C LEU A 195 -8.09 8.48 -12.38
N GLU A 196 -7.42 7.95 -13.41
CA GLU A 196 -7.46 8.52 -14.76
C GLU A 196 -8.89 8.50 -15.35
N LYS A 197 -9.66 7.43 -15.09
CA LYS A 197 -11.08 7.37 -15.50
C LYS A 197 -11.94 8.38 -14.76
N GLU A 198 -11.78 8.50 -13.44
CA GLU A 198 -12.52 9.49 -12.63
C GLU A 198 -12.25 10.92 -13.13
N LEU A 199 -11.01 11.24 -13.49
CA LEU A 199 -10.64 12.54 -14.07
C LEU A 199 -11.31 12.82 -15.42
N LEU A 200 -11.34 11.82 -16.32
CA LEU A 200 -11.96 11.96 -17.64
C LEU A 200 -13.47 12.24 -17.56
N VAL A 201 -14.17 11.64 -16.60
CA VAL A 201 -15.62 11.85 -16.38
C VAL A 201 -15.93 13.26 -15.87
N ILE A 202 -15.00 13.90 -15.16
CA ILE A 202 -15.20 15.26 -14.62
C ILE A 202 -14.93 16.33 -15.69
N THR A 203 -14.09 16.04 -16.68
CA THR A 203 -13.67 17.00 -17.72
C THR A 203 -14.41 16.89 -19.05
N GLY A 204 -15.27 15.88 -19.22
CA GLY A 204 -16.10 15.66 -20.42
C GLY A 204 -17.56 15.99 -20.16
#